data_AF-A0A8K0W5T2-F1
#
_entry.id   AF-A0A8K0W5T2-F1
#
_cell.length_a   1.000
_cell.length_b   1.000
_cell.length_c   1.000
_cell.angle_alpha   90.00
_cell.angle_beta   90.00
_cell.angle_gamma   90.00
#
_symmetry.space_group_name_H-M   'P 1'
#
loop_
_entity.id
_entity.type
_entity.pdbx_description
1 polymer ?
#
loop_
_entity_poly.entity_id
_entity_poly.type
_entity_poly.pdbx_seq_one_letter_code
_entity_poly.pdbx_strand_id
1 'polypeptide(L)'
;MFKLLHGKFFVGNGLQPDGDTIRFKPDNADFVEELRQGSHGRPITEGGVNIRLEAVDALEKDQELAGATAARGELLRRLGFTNVGYSGNPPFIVNSGDQEISGHVLSNGFDSFGTRLVGFIYKGDGSSTTARLAQKGVWSRSKGFPGDPLILKTPTLANLRKAVLWPKLYRRLQKYFESGGRNDFDGFIPWLQEDTKLRDDGILLIQRNPPESVRLHDVVEASGNSVGLKFRPEEFVIQGHPTNIDGS
;
A
#
# COMPACT_ATOMS: atom_id res chain seq x y z
N MET A 1 3.31 -9.82 12.77
CA MET A 1 2.30 -9.78 11.69
C MET A 1 2.88 -9.01 10.51
N PHE A 2 2.66 -9.46 9.26
CA PHE A 2 3.13 -8.72 8.09
C PHE A 2 2.45 -7.34 7.98
N LYS A 3 3.21 -6.33 7.56
CA LYS A 3 2.76 -5.00 7.17
C LYS A 3 3.18 -4.70 5.75
N LEU A 4 2.29 -4.05 5.00
CA LEU A 4 2.59 -3.48 3.71
C LEU A 4 3.03 -2.02 3.91
N LEU A 5 4.25 -1.72 3.52
CA LEU A 5 4.84 -0.39 3.59
C LEU A 5 4.81 0.23 2.19
N HIS A 6 4.23 1.42 2.08
CA HIS A 6 4.30 2.26 0.89
C HIS A 6 5.52 3.18 0.99
N GLY A 7 6.14 3.50 -0.14
CA GLY A 7 7.30 4.38 -0.17
C GLY A 7 8.07 4.31 -1.47
N LYS A 8 9.36 4.65 -1.39
CA LYS A 8 10.25 4.72 -2.54
C LYS A 8 11.56 3.99 -2.30
N PHE A 9 11.96 3.16 -3.25
CA PHE A 9 13.33 2.66 -3.32
C PHE A 9 14.27 3.79 -3.73
N PHE A 10 15.46 3.84 -3.15
CA PHE A 10 16.41 4.92 -3.34
C PHE A 10 17.80 4.39 -3.70
N VAL A 11 18.45 5.04 -4.67
CA VAL A 11 19.90 4.97 -4.88
C VAL A 11 20.41 6.40 -4.99
N GLY A 12 21.61 6.67 -4.48
CA GLY A 12 22.16 8.02 -4.44
C GLY A 12 23.66 8.02 -4.29
N ASN A 13 24.27 9.18 -4.54
CA ASN A 13 25.72 9.28 -4.60
C ASN A 13 26.39 8.80 -3.30
N GLY A 14 27.46 8.03 -3.44
CA GLY A 14 28.18 7.45 -2.30
C GLY A 14 27.57 6.15 -1.74
N LEU A 15 26.33 5.81 -2.12
CA LEU A 15 25.73 4.52 -1.75
C LEU A 15 26.29 3.38 -2.59
N GLN A 16 26.22 2.17 -2.03
CA GLN A 16 26.69 0.95 -2.66
C GLN A 16 25.61 -0.14 -2.58
N PRO A 17 24.54 -0.07 -3.40
CA PRO A 17 23.55 -1.14 -3.44
C PRO A 17 24.22 -2.46 -3.85
N ASP A 18 23.72 -3.57 -3.31
CA ASP A 18 24.17 -4.93 -3.62
C ASP A 18 23.04 -5.70 -4.36
N GLY A 19 23.15 -7.03 -4.43
CA GLY A 19 22.21 -7.87 -5.16
C GLY A 19 20.94 -8.28 -4.40
N ASP A 20 20.87 -8.03 -3.10
CA ASP A 20 19.76 -8.48 -2.24
C ASP A 20 19.33 -7.47 -1.18
N THR A 21 19.89 -6.26 -1.23
CA THR A 21 19.63 -5.18 -0.30
C THR A 21 19.46 -3.86 -1.05
N ILE A 22 18.39 -3.14 -0.74
CA ILE A 22 18.08 -1.84 -1.34
C ILE A 22 17.61 -0.85 -0.27
N ARG A 23 17.92 0.43 -0.45
CA ARG A 23 17.43 1.50 0.42
C ARG A 23 15.96 1.77 0.12
N PHE A 24 15.15 1.97 1.16
CA PHE A 24 13.74 2.30 1.06
C PHE A 24 13.39 3.46 1.99
N LYS A 25 12.69 4.46 1.46
CA LYS A 25 12.13 5.59 2.19
C LYS A 25 10.62 5.32 2.37
N PRO A 26 10.16 4.89 3.55
CA PRO A 26 8.74 4.67 3.77
C PRO A 26 7.99 6.00 3.78
N ASP A 27 6.77 6.00 3.26
CA ASP A 27 5.88 7.17 3.34
C ASP A 27 5.45 7.44 4.80
N ASN A 28 5.42 6.40 5.63
CA ASN A 28 5.16 6.47 7.07
C ASN A 28 6.21 5.66 7.84
N ALA A 29 7.06 6.35 8.59
CA ALA A 29 8.14 5.74 9.38
C ALA A 29 7.62 4.93 10.59
N ASP A 30 6.46 5.32 11.16
CA ASP A 30 5.91 4.67 12.36
C ASP A 30 5.56 3.21 12.09
N PHE A 31 5.07 2.89 10.88
CA PHE A 31 4.80 1.51 10.49
C PHE A 31 6.04 0.63 10.47
N VAL A 32 7.20 1.20 10.20
CA VAL A 32 8.45 0.46 10.25
C VAL A 32 8.94 0.32 11.69
N GLU A 33 8.78 1.34 12.53
CA GLU A 33 9.11 1.27 13.95
C GLU A 33 8.24 0.25 14.69
N GLU A 34 6.96 0.10 14.32
CA GLU A 34 6.10 -0.98 14.84
C GLU A 34 6.62 -2.40 14.51
N LEU A 35 7.34 -2.57 13.40
CA LEU A 35 7.97 -3.85 13.03
C LEU A 35 9.23 -4.14 13.83
N ARG A 36 9.75 -3.17 14.58
CA ARG A 36 10.99 -3.33 15.34
C ARG A 36 10.82 -4.24 16.55
N GLN A 37 9.62 -4.33 17.15
CA GLN A 37 9.21 -5.24 18.25
C GLN A 37 10.35 -5.67 19.21
N GLY A 38 11.06 -4.72 19.82
CA GLY A 38 12.12 -5.01 20.81
C GLY A 38 13.55 -5.09 20.26
N SER A 39 13.77 -4.88 18.96
CA SER A 39 15.09 -4.84 18.34
C SER A 39 15.82 -3.51 18.66
N HIS A 40 17.08 -3.57 19.11
CA HIS A 40 17.90 -2.41 19.54
C HIS A 40 18.50 -1.57 18.39
N GLY A 41 17.73 -1.33 17.33
CA GLY A 41 18.20 -0.55 16.18
C GLY A 41 18.03 0.95 16.34
N ARG A 42 18.74 1.73 15.51
CA ARG A 42 18.59 3.19 15.46
C ARG A 42 17.22 3.57 14.87
N PRO A 43 16.58 4.65 15.34
CA PRO A 43 15.38 5.20 14.71
C PRO A 43 15.64 5.48 13.23
N ILE A 44 14.61 5.28 12.41
CA ILE A 44 14.69 5.64 11.00
C ILE A 44 14.83 7.15 10.88
N THR A 45 15.91 7.58 10.21
CA THR A 45 16.14 8.97 9.84
C THR A 45 15.59 9.25 8.44
N GLU A 46 15.65 10.50 7.97
CA GLU A 46 15.32 10.87 6.58
C GLU A 46 16.03 10.01 5.53
N GLY A 47 17.16 9.39 5.90
CA GLY A 47 17.90 8.50 5.02
C GLY A 47 17.16 7.20 4.65
N GLY A 48 16.07 6.85 5.32
CA GLY A 48 15.32 5.61 5.11
C GLY A 48 15.95 4.37 5.77
N VAL A 49 15.44 3.20 5.41
CA VAL A 49 15.85 1.90 5.96
C VAL A 49 16.38 1.00 4.85
N ASN A 50 17.33 0.12 5.17
CA ASN A 50 17.77 -0.91 4.25
C ASN A 50 16.79 -2.08 4.27
N ILE A 51 16.36 -2.54 3.11
CA ILE A 51 15.51 -3.72 2.95
C ILE A 51 16.39 -4.87 2.47
N ARG A 52 16.51 -5.94 3.25
CA ARG A 52 17.05 -7.23 2.81
C ARG A 52 15.90 -8.02 2.18
N LEU A 53 16.12 -8.50 0.96
CA LEU A 53 15.11 -9.25 0.24
C LEU A 53 14.91 -10.62 0.92
N GLU A 54 13.66 -10.92 1.26
CA GLU A 54 13.28 -12.21 1.84
C GLU A 54 13.55 -13.34 0.83
N ALA A 55 14.16 -14.43 1.31
CA ALA A 55 14.55 -15.61 0.53
C ALA A 55 15.47 -15.33 -0.69
N VAL A 56 16.18 -14.20 -0.71
CA VAL A 56 17.23 -13.90 -1.70
C VAL A 56 18.55 -13.69 -0.97
N ASP A 57 19.59 -14.36 -1.45
CA ASP A 57 20.95 -14.21 -0.97
C ASP A 57 21.87 -14.06 -2.19
N ALA A 58 22.44 -12.88 -2.37
CA ALA A 58 23.27 -12.55 -3.52
C ALA A 58 24.75 -12.83 -3.22
N LEU A 59 25.53 -13.09 -4.26
CA LEU A 59 26.98 -13.25 -4.13
C LEU A 59 27.63 -11.96 -3.62
N GLU A 60 28.59 -12.10 -2.71
CA GLU A 60 29.37 -10.98 -2.19
C GLU A 60 30.51 -10.61 -3.13
N LYS A 61 30.91 -9.32 -3.11
CA LYS A 61 31.95 -8.77 -4.00
C LYS A 61 33.28 -9.52 -3.89
N ASP A 62 33.64 -9.91 -2.68
CA ASP A 62 34.89 -10.59 -2.36
C ASP A 62 34.82 -12.10 -2.64
N GLN A 63 33.62 -12.65 -2.79
CA GLN A 63 33.42 -14.06 -3.16
C GLN A 63 33.49 -14.25 -4.68
N GLU A 64 32.71 -13.47 -5.44
CA GLU A 64 32.68 -13.55 -6.90
C GLU A 64 32.16 -12.22 -7.48
N LEU A 65 33.10 -11.41 -7.97
CA LEU A 65 32.83 -10.03 -8.37
C LEU A 65 31.82 -9.93 -9.52
N ALA A 66 31.87 -10.83 -10.50
CA ALA A 66 31.00 -10.75 -11.68
C ALA A 66 29.54 -11.02 -11.29
N GLY A 67 29.30 -12.03 -10.47
CA GLY A 67 28.00 -12.43 -9.94
C GLY A 67 27.42 -11.38 -9.00
N ALA A 68 28.22 -10.81 -8.10
CA ALA A 68 27.80 -9.70 -7.24
C ALA A 68 27.34 -8.48 -8.07
N THR A 69 28.11 -8.15 -9.12
CA THR A 69 27.79 -7.04 -10.04
C THR A 69 26.51 -7.32 -10.84
N ALA A 70 26.36 -8.55 -11.34
CA ALA A 70 25.18 -8.97 -12.09
C ALA A 70 23.91 -8.97 -11.23
N ALA A 71 23.99 -9.47 -10.00
CA ALA A 71 22.86 -9.49 -9.06
C ALA A 71 22.39 -8.07 -8.72
N ARG A 72 23.30 -7.15 -8.39
CA ARG A 72 23.01 -5.73 -8.19
C ARG A 72 22.32 -5.11 -9.41
N GLY A 73 22.90 -5.34 -10.59
CA GLY A 73 22.36 -4.82 -11.85
C GLY A 73 20.93 -5.29 -12.11
N GLU A 74 20.65 -6.58 -11.89
CA GLU A 74 19.33 -7.16 -12.09
C GLU A 74 18.30 -6.64 -11.08
N LEU A 75 18.68 -6.51 -9.80
CA LEU A 75 17.81 -5.93 -8.77
C LEU A 75 17.38 -4.51 -9.17
N LEU A 76 18.33 -3.64 -9.52
CA LEU A 76 18.04 -2.26 -9.88
C LEU A 76 17.22 -2.16 -11.18
N ARG A 77 17.52 -2.99 -12.18
CA ARG A 77 16.75 -3.06 -13.44
C ARG A 77 15.31 -3.49 -13.20
N ARG A 78 15.07 -4.50 -12.34
CA ARG A 78 13.72 -4.96 -11.98
C ARG A 78 12.93 -3.90 -11.23
N LEU A 79 13.58 -3.17 -10.34
CA LEU A 79 12.98 -2.02 -9.65
C LEU A 79 12.72 -0.85 -10.61
N GLY A 80 13.44 -0.76 -11.73
CA GLY A 80 13.22 0.25 -12.76
C GLY A 80 14.15 1.44 -12.70
N PHE A 81 15.24 1.35 -11.94
CA PHE A 81 16.32 2.31 -12.04
C PHE A 81 16.98 2.19 -13.43
N THR A 82 17.44 3.32 -13.95
CA THR A 82 18.06 3.37 -15.28
C THR A 82 19.32 4.23 -15.22
N ASN A 83 20.30 3.90 -16.06
CA ASN A 83 21.54 4.68 -16.20
C ASN A 83 22.26 4.94 -14.85
N VAL A 84 22.22 3.97 -13.94
CA VAL A 84 22.95 4.09 -12.66
C VAL A 84 24.44 3.91 -12.94
N GLY A 85 25.20 4.99 -12.69
CA GLY A 85 26.64 5.04 -12.85
C GLY A 85 27.35 4.62 -11.57
N TYR A 86 28.53 4.01 -11.72
CA TYR A 86 29.35 3.55 -10.61
C TYR A 86 30.80 4.02 -10.73
N SER A 87 31.42 4.23 -9.58
CA SER A 87 32.86 4.50 -9.39
C SER A 87 33.45 3.57 -8.33
N GLY A 88 34.77 3.66 -8.14
CA GLY A 88 35.54 2.80 -7.25
C GLY A 88 36.12 1.58 -7.96
N ASN A 89 36.92 0.81 -7.23
CA ASN A 89 37.51 -0.44 -7.70
C ASN A 89 37.31 -1.54 -6.63
N PRO A 90 36.33 -2.45 -6.80
CA PRO A 90 35.40 -2.57 -7.93
C PRO A 90 34.34 -1.45 -8.00
N PRO A 91 33.72 -1.19 -9.17
CA PRO A 91 32.81 -0.07 -9.37
C PRO A 91 31.43 -0.33 -8.74
N PHE A 92 31.27 0.07 -7.47
CA PHE A 92 30.04 -0.08 -6.68
C PHE A 92 29.51 1.20 -6.08
N ILE A 93 30.31 2.28 -6.06
CA ILE A 93 29.89 3.55 -5.46
C ILE A 93 29.07 4.30 -6.49
N VAL A 94 27.79 4.54 -6.21
CA VAL A 94 26.93 5.30 -7.12
C VAL A 94 27.50 6.72 -7.32
N ASN A 95 27.59 7.15 -8.58
CA ASN A 95 28.11 8.47 -8.97
C ASN A 95 27.26 9.20 -10.03
N SER A 96 26.06 8.69 -10.33
CA SER A 96 25.16 9.24 -11.36
C SER A 96 24.07 10.17 -10.81
N GLY A 97 24.16 10.59 -9.55
CA GLY A 97 23.10 11.32 -8.86
C GLY A 97 22.02 10.42 -8.28
N ASP A 98 21.08 11.07 -7.60
CA ASP A 98 20.05 10.42 -6.80
C ASP A 98 18.84 10.02 -7.67
N GLN A 99 18.32 8.82 -7.43
CA GLN A 99 17.12 8.30 -8.09
C GLN A 99 16.17 7.69 -7.05
N GLU A 100 14.88 7.89 -7.27
CA GLU A 100 13.81 7.31 -6.46
C GLU A 100 12.81 6.58 -7.36
N ILE A 101 12.40 5.39 -6.94
CA ILE A 101 11.35 4.62 -7.62
C ILE A 101 10.28 4.21 -6.62
N SER A 102 9.03 4.60 -6.88
CA SER A 102 7.89 4.19 -6.04
C SER A 102 7.76 2.67 -5.97
N GLY A 103 7.37 2.18 -4.80
CA GLY A 103 7.30 0.76 -4.54
C GLY A 103 6.64 0.41 -3.21
N HIS A 104 6.56 -0.89 -2.95
CA HIS A 104 5.99 -1.42 -1.73
C HIS A 104 6.89 -2.49 -1.12
N VAL A 105 6.89 -2.58 0.20
CA VAL A 105 7.59 -3.63 0.95
C VAL A 105 6.58 -4.36 1.83
N LEU A 106 6.46 -5.68 1.67
CA LEU A 106 5.72 -6.54 2.58
C LEU A 106 6.71 -7.18 3.54
N SER A 107 6.66 -6.80 4.82
CA SER A 107 7.62 -7.24 5.85
C SER A 107 6.94 -7.60 7.16
N ASN A 108 7.56 -8.48 7.94
CA ASN A 108 7.12 -8.85 9.28
C ASN A 108 8.13 -8.49 10.38
N GLY A 109 9.26 -7.86 10.05
CA GLY A 109 10.27 -7.54 11.05
C GLY A 109 11.65 -7.22 10.51
N PHE A 110 12.55 -6.91 11.44
CA PHE A 110 13.96 -6.67 11.19
C PHE A 110 14.79 -7.97 11.26
N ASP A 111 15.99 -7.92 10.69
CA ASP A 111 17.02 -8.90 10.97
C ASP A 111 17.42 -8.91 12.45
N SER A 112 18.13 -9.96 12.88
CA SER A 112 18.57 -10.13 14.28
C SER A 112 19.46 -9.00 14.80
N PHE A 113 20.08 -8.23 13.91
CA PHE A 113 20.89 -7.07 14.25
C PHE A 113 20.06 -5.78 14.35
N GLY A 114 18.79 -5.79 13.95
CA GLY A 114 17.93 -4.61 13.93
C GLY A 114 18.32 -3.56 12.89
N THR A 115 19.15 -3.93 11.90
CA THR A 115 19.76 -2.99 10.94
C THR A 115 19.05 -2.94 9.60
N ARG A 116 18.43 -4.06 9.20
CA ARG A 116 17.72 -4.19 7.93
C ARG A 116 16.33 -4.73 8.18
N LEU A 117 15.36 -4.18 7.48
CA LEU A 117 14.03 -4.75 7.41
C LEU A 117 14.06 -5.92 6.42
N VAL A 118 13.55 -7.09 6.79
CA VAL A 118 13.50 -8.25 5.90
C VAL A 118 12.12 -8.30 5.24
N GLY A 119 12.05 -8.39 3.91
CA GLY A 119 10.75 -8.41 3.25
C GLY A 119 10.74 -8.66 1.74
N PHE A 120 9.53 -8.84 1.22
CA PHE A 120 9.27 -8.91 -0.21
C PHE A 120 9.07 -7.52 -0.78
N ILE A 121 9.67 -7.22 -1.93
CA ILE A 121 9.59 -5.91 -2.57
C ILE A 121 8.82 -5.93 -3.89
N TYR A 122 8.05 -4.87 -4.17
CA TYR A 122 7.25 -4.73 -5.38
C TYR A 122 7.45 -3.34 -5.99
N LYS A 123 7.76 -3.28 -7.30
CA LYS A 123 7.87 -2.04 -8.06
C LYS A 123 6.51 -1.38 -8.25
N GLY A 124 6.49 -0.05 -8.23
CA GLY A 124 5.38 0.80 -8.66
C GLY A 124 4.59 1.36 -7.50
N ASP A 125 3.83 2.41 -7.79
CA ASP A 125 2.87 3.12 -6.93
C ASP A 125 1.50 2.41 -6.85
N GLY A 126 1.43 1.16 -7.30
CA GLY A 126 0.20 0.44 -7.50
C GLY A 126 -0.23 0.52 -8.97
N SER A 127 -0.13 -0.60 -9.67
CA SER A 127 -0.64 -0.75 -11.04
C SER A 127 -2.09 -0.30 -11.21
N SER A 128 -2.87 -0.25 -10.11
CA SER A 128 -4.24 0.28 -10.06
C SER A 128 -4.33 1.78 -10.35
N THR A 129 -3.44 2.62 -9.80
CA THR A 129 -3.47 4.08 -9.98
C THR A 129 -3.18 4.44 -11.44
N THR A 130 -2.07 3.93 -11.96
CA THR A 130 -1.69 4.11 -13.37
C THR A 130 -2.77 3.58 -14.33
N ALA A 131 -3.29 2.37 -14.07
CA ALA A 131 -4.37 1.81 -14.91
C ALA A 131 -5.65 2.65 -14.86
N ARG A 132 -5.96 3.26 -13.72
CA ARG A 132 -7.15 4.11 -13.55
C ARG A 132 -7.02 5.45 -14.24
N LEU A 133 -5.89 6.13 -14.10
CA LEU A 133 -5.62 7.40 -14.81
C LEU A 133 -5.68 7.20 -16.33
N ALA A 134 -5.18 6.07 -16.81
CA ALA A 134 -5.28 5.68 -18.22
C ALA A 134 -6.62 5.04 -18.60
N GLN A 135 -7.61 5.00 -17.69
CA GLN A 135 -8.94 4.41 -17.88
C GLN A 135 -8.93 2.99 -18.48
N LYS A 136 -7.91 2.18 -18.14
CA LYS A 136 -7.74 0.84 -18.71
C LYS A 136 -8.77 -0.14 -18.17
N GLY A 137 -9.38 -0.93 -19.06
CA GLY A 137 -10.29 -2.02 -18.69
C GLY A 137 -11.48 -1.51 -17.87
N VAL A 138 -11.72 -2.12 -16.71
CA VAL A 138 -12.86 -1.80 -15.84
C VAL A 138 -12.84 -0.36 -15.31
N TRP A 139 -11.68 0.29 -15.27
CA TRP A 139 -11.54 1.65 -14.76
C TRP A 139 -12.26 2.70 -15.61
N SER A 140 -12.45 2.47 -16.92
CA SER A 140 -13.23 3.35 -17.81
C SER A 140 -14.68 3.54 -17.38
N ARG A 141 -15.25 2.60 -16.63
CA ARG A 141 -16.66 2.59 -16.18
C ARG A 141 -16.82 2.50 -14.67
N SER A 142 -15.72 2.55 -13.93
CA SER A 142 -15.73 2.46 -12.47
C SER A 142 -16.17 3.79 -11.86
N LYS A 143 -17.07 3.74 -10.87
CA LYS A 143 -17.65 4.90 -10.17
C LYS A 143 -17.54 4.74 -8.65
N GLY A 144 -18.01 5.73 -7.91
CA GLY A 144 -18.06 5.71 -6.44
C GLY A 144 -16.74 6.11 -5.80
N PHE A 145 -16.00 7.02 -6.42
CA PHE A 145 -14.74 7.57 -5.92
C PHE A 145 -14.89 9.05 -5.57
N PRO A 146 -13.92 9.64 -4.84
CA PRO A 146 -13.92 11.08 -4.58
C PRO A 146 -13.99 11.88 -5.90
N GLY A 147 -15.00 12.75 -6.00
CA GLY A 147 -15.28 13.56 -7.19
C GLY A 147 -15.96 12.82 -8.35
N ASP A 148 -16.24 11.52 -8.23
CA ASP A 148 -16.95 10.73 -9.23
C ASP A 148 -17.85 9.67 -8.57
N PRO A 149 -18.93 10.10 -7.87
CA PRO A 149 -19.82 9.18 -7.18
C PRO A 149 -20.59 8.31 -8.18
N LEU A 150 -21.10 7.17 -7.70
CA LEU A 150 -22.08 6.41 -8.46
C LEU A 150 -23.45 7.06 -8.29
N ILE A 151 -24.05 7.45 -9.41
CA ILE A 151 -25.42 7.96 -9.46
C ILE A 151 -26.33 6.92 -10.14
N LEU A 152 -27.34 6.42 -9.44
CA LEU A 152 -28.33 5.49 -9.98
C LEU A 152 -29.69 6.18 -10.11
N LYS A 153 -30.17 6.45 -11.34
CA LYS A 153 -31.51 7.04 -11.55
C LYS A 153 -32.64 6.34 -10.78
N THR A 154 -32.53 5.01 -10.62
CA THR A 154 -33.42 4.21 -9.78
C THR A 154 -32.56 3.28 -8.92
N PRO A 155 -32.27 3.64 -7.66
CA PRO A 155 -31.44 2.86 -6.75
C PRO A 155 -32.12 1.52 -6.38
N THR A 156 -31.78 0.48 -7.12
CA THR A 156 -32.28 -0.89 -6.94
C THR A 156 -31.13 -1.87 -7.06
N LEU A 157 -31.30 -3.06 -6.49
CA LEU A 157 -30.33 -4.15 -6.65
C LEU A 157 -30.05 -4.47 -8.13
N ALA A 158 -31.07 -4.43 -8.99
CA ALA A 158 -30.92 -4.71 -10.42
C ALA A 158 -30.03 -3.67 -11.13
N ASN A 159 -30.13 -2.39 -10.75
CA ASN A 159 -29.29 -1.34 -11.32
C ASN A 159 -27.89 -1.31 -10.69
N LEU A 160 -27.77 -1.61 -9.39
CA LEU A 160 -26.47 -1.75 -8.73
C LEU A 160 -25.62 -2.84 -9.39
N ARG A 161 -26.21 -3.99 -9.76
CA ARG A 161 -25.50 -5.11 -10.43
C ARG A 161 -24.83 -4.75 -11.76
N LYS A 162 -25.21 -3.62 -12.37
CA LYS A 162 -24.62 -3.10 -13.61
C LYS A 162 -23.46 -2.14 -13.35
N ALA A 163 -23.32 -1.65 -12.12
CA ALA A 163 -22.29 -0.70 -11.74
C ALA A 163 -20.95 -1.40 -11.51
N VAL A 164 -19.87 -0.67 -11.80
CA VAL A 164 -18.52 -1.05 -11.39
C VAL A 164 -18.12 -0.09 -10.27
N LEU A 165 -17.82 -0.66 -9.10
CA LEU A 165 -17.49 0.06 -7.87
C LEU A 165 -16.30 -0.61 -7.19
N TRP A 166 -15.76 0.04 -6.17
CA TRP A 166 -14.87 -0.63 -5.22
C TRP A 166 -15.56 -1.87 -4.59
N PRO A 167 -14.96 -3.07 -4.62
CA PRO A 167 -15.66 -4.34 -4.33
C PRO A 167 -16.31 -4.42 -2.94
N LYS A 168 -15.72 -3.75 -1.95
CA LYS A 168 -16.22 -3.77 -0.57
C LYS A 168 -17.45 -2.88 -0.39
N LEU A 169 -17.44 -1.67 -0.94
CA LEU A 169 -18.64 -0.82 -1.00
C LEU A 169 -19.76 -1.52 -1.79
N TYR A 170 -19.45 -2.12 -2.95
CA TYR A 170 -20.43 -2.90 -3.71
C TYR A 170 -21.08 -4.00 -2.87
N ARG A 171 -20.28 -4.78 -2.13
CA ARG A 171 -20.78 -5.87 -1.27
C ARG A 171 -21.72 -5.36 -0.18
N ARG A 172 -21.45 -4.19 0.38
CA ARG A 172 -22.31 -3.57 1.41
C ARG A 172 -23.59 -3.03 0.81
N LEU A 173 -23.53 -2.37 -0.33
CA LEU A 173 -24.70 -1.89 -1.07
C LEU A 173 -25.59 -3.03 -1.55
N GLN A 174 -25.01 -4.14 -2.01
CA GLN A 174 -25.78 -5.31 -2.40
C GLN A 174 -26.58 -5.85 -1.20
N LYS A 175 -25.92 -6.09 -0.06
CA LYS A 175 -26.60 -6.52 1.17
C LYS A 175 -27.62 -5.50 1.65
N TYR A 176 -27.33 -4.21 1.46
CA TYR A 176 -28.25 -3.14 1.78
C TYR A 176 -29.55 -3.30 0.98
N PHE A 177 -29.52 -3.42 -0.34
CA PHE A 177 -30.75 -3.61 -1.13
C PHE A 177 -31.42 -4.97 -0.91
N GLU A 178 -30.64 -6.02 -0.61
CA GLU A 178 -31.17 -7.37 -0.32
C GLU A 178 -32.00 -7.42 0.97
N SER A 179 -31.81 -6.50 1.92
CA SER A 179 -32.63 -6.46 3.14
C SER A 179 -34.05 -5.94 2.91
N GLY A 180 -34.40 -5.55 1.67
CA GLY A 180 -35.75 -5.16 1.27
C GLY A 180 -36.10 -3.70 1.57
N GLY A 181 -37.17 -3.22 0.91
CA GLY A 181 -37.81 -1.92 1.18
C GLY A 181 -37.02 -0.67 0.80
N ARG A 182 -35.91 -0.80 0.07
CA ARG A 182 -34.97 0.29 -0.23
C ARG A 182 -35.04 0.71 -1.69
N ASN A 183 -35.20 2.01 -1.91
CA ASN A 183 -35.30 2.65 -3.22
C ASN A 183 -34.39 3.88 -3.37
N ASP A 184 -33.56 4.17 -2.37
CA ASP A 184 -32.55 5.22 -2.32
C ASP A 184 -31.33 4.74 -1.51
N PHE A 185 -30.37 5.63 -1.26
CA PHE A 185 -29.20 5.40 -0.43
C PHE A 185 -29.26 6.12 0.93
N ASP A 186 -30.33 6.86 1.25
CA ASP A 186 -30.40 7.68 2.47
C ASP A 186 -30.33 6.82 3.74
N GLY A 187 -30.90 5.61 3.69
CA GLY A 187 -30.82 4.66 4.81
C GLY A 187 -29.49 3.89 4.88
N PHE A 188 -28.55 4.08 3.96
CA PHE A 188 -27.35 3.22 3.88
C PHE A 188 -26.42 3.42 5.07
N ILE A 189 -26.14 4.67 5.45
CA ILE A 189 -25.26 4.99 6.58
C ILE A 189 -25.83 4.47 7.90
N PRO A 190 -27.10 4.76 8.28
CA PRO A 190 -27.70 4.17 9.48
C PRO A 190 -27.66 2.64 9.48
N TRP A 191 -27.92 2.00 8.33
CA TRP A 191 -27.92 0.54 8.21
C TRP A 191 -26.54 -0.09 8.44
N LEU A 192 -25.44 0.58 8.07
CA LEU A 192 -24.09 0.15 8.42
C LEU A 192 -23.90 0.19 9.93
N GLN A 193 -24.28 1.31 10.55
CA GLN A 193 -24.07 1.59 11.97
C GLN A 193 -24.89 0.66 12.89
N GLU A 194 -26.03 0.13 12.43
CA GLU A 194 -26.83 -0.88 13.16
C GLU A 194 -26.05 -2.15 13.54
N ASP A 195 -25.01 -2.52 12.78
CA ASP A 195 -24.21 -3.71 13.04
C ASP A 195 -22.74 -3.42 12.76
N THR A 196 -22.11 -2.84 13.77
CA THR A 196 -20.69 -2.47 13.71
C THR A 196 -19.78 -3.68 13.54
N LYS A 197 -20.22 -4.89 13.90
CA LYS A 197 -19.40 -6.08 13.70
C LYS A 197 -19.45 -6.49 12.24
N LEU A 198 -20.62 -6.79 11.68
CA LEU A 198 -20.70 -7.46 10.37
C LEU A 198 -20.84 -6.51 9.19
N ARG A 199 -21.26 -5.25 9.39
CA ARG A 199 -21.60 -4.31 8.30
C ARG A 199 -20.63 -3.16 8.19
N ASP A 200 -20.22 -2.58 9.30
CA ASP A 200 -19.39 -1.37 9.34
C ASP A 200 -17.92 -1.72 9.56
N ASP A 201 -17.25 -2.11 8.46
CA ASP A 201 -15.85 -2.55 8.47
C ASP A 201 -14.93 -1.52 9.16
N GLY A 202 -13.92 -1.98 9.90
CA GLY A 202 -12.87 -1.10 10.41
C GLY A 202 -11.98 -0.61 9.28
N ILE A 203 -11.59 0.65 9.31
CA ILE A 203 -10.75 1.29 8.29
C ILE A 203 -9.61 2.03 8.98
N LEU A 204 -8.38 1.87 8.48
CA LEU A 204 -7.24 2.68 8.88
C LEU A 204 -6.90 3.68 7.79
N LEU A 205 -7.05 4.98 8.04
CA LEU A 205 -6.63 6.05 7.14
C LEU A 205 -5.11 6.22 7.25
N ILE A 206 -4.37 5.70 6.26
CA ILE A 206 -2.90 5.63 6.29
C ILE A 206 -2.22 6.93 5.85
N GLN A 207 -2.98 7.85 5.25
CA GLN A 207 -2.51 9.19 4.86
C GLN A 207 -2.54 10.20 6.02
N ARG A 208 -3.15 9.85 7.16
CA ARG A 208 -3.12 10.67 8.38
C ARG A 208 -1.81 10.45 9.13
N ASN A 209 -1.35 11.47 9.84
CA ASN A 209 -0.19 11.38 10.72
C ASN A 209 -0.56 11.86 12.14
N PRO A 210 -0.71 10.94 13.12
CA PRO A 210 -0.61 9.49 12.98
C PRO A 210 -1.78 8.88 12.18
N PRO A 211 -1.66 7.64 11.67
CA PRO A 211 -2.76 6.94 11.03
C PRO A 211 -4.01 6.88 11.90
N GLU A 212 -5.18 7.11 11.30
CA GLU A 212 -6.43 7.28 12.03
C GLU A 212 -7.33 6.06 11.85
N SER A 213 -7.79 5.46 12.95
CA SER A 213 -8.75 4.35 12.92
C SER A 213 -10.17 4.90 12.87
N VAL A 214 -10.89 4.57 11.80
CA VAL A 214 -12.28 5.00 11.53
C VAL A 214 -13.11 3.80 11.08
N ARG A 215 -14.38 4.04 10.76
CA ARG A 215 -15.29 3.00 10.26
C ARG A 215 -15.64 3.22 8.80
N LEU A 216 -16.24 2.22 8.17
CA LEU A 216 -16.67 2.31 6.77
C LEU A 216 -17.67 3.47 6.56
N HIS A 217 -18.57 3.70 7.50
CA HIS A 217 -19.51 4.81 7.41
C HIS A 217 -18.84 6.19 7.43
N ASP A 218 -17.66 6.32 8.04
CA ASP A 218 -16.90 7.58 8.08
C ASP A 218 -16.28 7.90 6.72
N VAL A 219 -15.97 6.87 5.92
CA VAL A 219 -15.29 7.01 4.63
C VAL A 219 -16.23 6.90 3.42
N VAL A 220 -17.53 6.75 3.65
CA VAL A 220 -18.56 6.70 2.60
C VAL A 220 -19.49 7.90 2.72
N GLU A 221 -19.91 8.42 1.58
CA GLU A 221 -21.03 9.35 1.44
C GLU A 221 -22.14 8.68 0.63
N ALA A 222 -23.38 8.85 1.08
CA ALA A 222 -24.55 8.22 0.48
C ALA A 222 -25.77 9.09 0.74
N SER A 223 -26.47 9.49 -0.31
CA SER A 223 -27.73 10.23 -0.20
C SER A 223 -28.54 10.15 -1.49
N GLY A 224 -29.85 10.00 -1.36
CA GLY A 224 -30.81 9.89 -2.44
C GLY A 224 -30.36 8.84 -3.46
N ASN A 225 -29.92 9.29 -4.62
CA ASN A 225 -29.49 8.41 -5.71
C ASN A 225 -27.96 8.35 -5.90
N SER A 226 -27.18 8.93 -5.01
CA SER A 226 -25.73 9.05 -5.08
C SER A 226 -25.04 8.27 -3.96
N VAL A 227 -23.93 7.60 -4.27
CA VAL A 227 -23.04 6.96 -3.29
C VAL A 227 -21.59 6.96 -3.75
N GLY A 228 -20.65 7.19 -2.83
CA GLY A 228 -19.23 7.19 -3.14
C GLY A 228 -18.33 7.10 -1.92
N LEU A 229 -17.04 6.85 -2.14
CA LEU A 229 -16.01 6.95 -1.12
C LEU A 229 -15.54 8.40 -0.99
N LYS A 230 -15.25 8.83 0.25
CA LYS A 230 -14.61 10.12 0.57
C LYS A 230 -13.09 10.08 0.36
N PHE A 231 -12.50 8.89 0.42
CA PHE A 231 -11.07 8.64 0.23
C PHE A 231 -10.84 7.63 -0.90
N ARG A 232 -9.67 7.67 -1.52
CA ARG A 232 -9.27 6.66 -2.51
C ARG A 232 -8.96 5.33 -1.79
N PRO A 233 -9.22 4.16 -2.39
CA PRO A 233 -8.85 2.87 -1.81
C PRO A 233 -7.35 2.72 -1.49
N GLU A 234 -6.50 3.47 -2.17
CA GLU A 234 -5.06 3.54 -1.91
C GLU A 234 -4.70 4.32 -0.63
N GLU A 235 -5.63 5.10 -0.08
CA GLU A 235 -5.40 5.97 1.07
C GLU A 235 -5.81 5.33 2.41
N PHE A 236 -6.33 4.10 2.37
CA PHE A 236 -6.78 3.41 3.56
C PHE A 236 -6.63 1.89 3.47
N VAL A 237 -6.58 1.24 4.63
CA VAL A 237 -6.55 -0.21 4.77
C VAL A 237 -7.84 -0.68 5.42
N ILE A 238 -8.42 -1.77 4.91
CA ILE A 238 -9.53 -2.44 5.58
C ILE A 238 -8.96 -3.24 6.74
N GLN A 239 -9.29 -2.83 7.95
CA GLN A 239 -9.07 -3.65 9.13
C GLN A 239 -10.16 -4.72 9.17
N GLY A 240 -9.82 -5.94 9.59
CA GLY A 240 -10.84 -6.93 9.93
C GLY A 240 -11.77 -6.39 11.03
N HIS A 241 -12.64 -7.24 11.58
CA HIS A 241 -13.32 -6.86 12.82
C HIS A 241 -12.26 -6.38 13.82
N PRO A 242 -12.42 -5.21 14.46
CA PRO A 242 -11.52 -4.84 15.53
C PRO A 242 -11.54 -5.98 16.53
N THR A 243 -10.44 -6.73 16.59
CA THR A 243 -10.18 -7.61 17.72
C THR A 243 -10.03 -6.65 18.88
N ASN A 244 -10.94 -6.73 19.85
CA ASN A 244 -10.81 -5.97 21.09
C ASN A 244 -9.34 -6.06 21.53
N ILE A 245 -8.65 -4.92 21.54
CA ILE A 245 -7.37 -4.78 22.21
C ILE A 245 -7.69 -4.54 23.69
N ASP A 246 -8.49 -5.44 24.26
CA ASP A 246 -8.69 -5.56 25.69
C ASP A 246 -8.21 -6.96 26.02
N GLY A 247 -6.95 -7.04 26.44
CA GLY A 247 -6.38 -8.26 26.97
C GLY A 247 -7.24 -8.76 28.12
N SER A 248 -7.63 -10.02 28.04
CA SER A 248 -7.96 -10.88 29.17
C SER A 248 -6.94 -12.01 29.19
#